data_AF-A0A952RA61-F1
#
_entry.id   AF-A0A952RA61-F1
#
_cell.length_a   1.000
_cell.length_b   1.000
_cell.length_c   1.000
_cell.angle_alpha   90.00
_cell.angle_beta   90.00
_cell.angle_gamma   90.00
#
_symmetry.space_group_name_H-M   'P 1'
#
loop_
_entity.id
_entity.type
_entity.pdbx_description
1 polymer ?
#
loop_
_entity_poly.entity_id
_entity_poly.type
_entity_poly.pdbx_seq_one_letter_code
_entity_poly.pdbx_strand_id
1 'polypeptide(L)'
;MNDPLLETYWKQVLDRWDDDRAHGAFLKHCQEHQALAEAAARYKGMTGDRERGEAARKRLGAVALLAMATLDNTPRTVPSRLPRHIALGLSVLFVVGALILLSLS
;
A
#
# COMPACT_ATOMS: atom_id res chain seq x y z
N MET A 1 6.26 1.97 12.41
CA MET A 1 7.06 0.83 12.90
C MET A 1 8.45 1.04 12.32
N ASN A 2 9.46 1.32 13.13
CA ASN A 2 10.75 1.83 12.66
C ASN A 2 11.63 0.65 12.21
N ASP A 3 11.78 0.45 10.89
CA ASP A 3 12.62 -0.61 10.33
C ASP A 3 14.10 -0.15 10.29
N PRO A 4 15.01 -0.76 11.06
CA PRO A 4 16.43 -0.37 11.09
C PRO A 4 17.13 -0.48 9.73
N LEU A 5 16.69 -1.40 8.87
CA LEU A 5 17.26 -1.55 7.53
C LEU A 5 16.83 -0.41 6.62
N LEU A 6 15.56 0.00 6.70
CA LEU A 6 15.04 1.14 5.96
C LEU A 6 15.83 2.42 6.28
N GLU A 7 16.14 2.66 7.56
CA GLU A 7 16.94 3.82 7.95
C GLU A 7 18.40 3.73 7.52
N THR A 8 18.94 2.52 7.47
CA THR A 8 20.28 2.29 6.93
C THR A 8 20.33 2.64 5.44
N TYR A 9 19.36 2.19 4.65
CA TYR A 9 19.27 2.55 3.23
C TYR A 9 19.04 4.05 3.04
N TRP A 10 18.18 4.66 3.84
CA TRP A 10 17.94 6.10 3.76
C TRP A 10 19.20 6.91 4.09
N LYS A 11 19.95 6.50 5.11
CA LYS A 11 21.23 7.13 5.44
C LYS A 11 22.21 7.03 4.26
N GLN A 12 22.30 5.88 3.59
CA GLN A 12 23.14 5.72 2.41
C GLN A 12 22.72 6.66 1.26
N VAL A 13 21.42 6.86 1.07
CA VAL A 13 20.90 7.85 0.10
C VAL A 13 21.34 9.26 0.48
N LEU A 14 21.27 9.64 1.76
CA LEU A 14 21.68 10.97 2.20
C LEU A 14 23.19 11.20 2.05
N ASP A 15 23.99 10.18 2.35
CA ASP A 15 25.45 10.19 2.25
C ASP A 15 25.92 10.23 0.78
N ARG A 16 25.15 9.62 -0.13
CA ARG A 16 25.48 9.50 -1.56
C ARG A 16 24.28 9.91 -2.42
N TRP A 17 23.89 11.16 -2.28
CA TRP A 17 22.68 11.69 -2.93
C TRP A 17 22.72 11.62 -4.46
N ASP A 18 23.90 11.75 -5.07
CA ASP A 18 24.03 11.68 -6.52
C ASP A 18 24.19 10.23 -7.04
N ASP A 19 24.16 9.24 -6.16
CA ASP A 19 24.25 7.82 -6.51
C ASP A 19 22.85 7.23 -6.74
N ASP A 20 22.48 7.07 -8.01
CA ASP A 20 21.25 6.40 -8.44
C ASP A 20 21.06 5.00 -7.82
N ARG A 21 22.16 4.28 -7.53
CA ARG A 21 22.09 2.94 -6.95
C ARG A 21 21.63 2.98 -5.50
N ALA A 22 22.05 3.99 -4.73
CA ALA A 22 21.59 4.17 -3.36
C ALA A 22 20.08 4.42 -3.32
N HIS A 23 19.60 5.30 -4.21
CA HIS A 23 18.16 5.55 -4.37
C HIS A 23 17.40 4.30 -4.80
N GLY A 24 17.92 3.55 -5.77
CA GLY A 24 17.33 2.31 -6.25
C GLY A 24 17.22 1.24 -5.16
N ALA A 25 18.27 1.06 -4.36
CA ALA A 25 18.27 0.11 -3.24
C ALA A 25 17.23 0.46 -2.18
N PHE A 26 17.13 1.74 -1.81
CA PHE A 26 16.11 2.23 -0.87
C PHE A 26 14.69 2.02 -1.41
N LEU A 27 14.43 2.37 -2.67
CA LEU A 27 13.11 2.20 -3.28
C LEU A 27 12.72 0.73 -3.43
N LYS A 28 13.67 -0.13 -3.77
CA LYS A 28 13.46 -1.58 -3.85
C LYS A 28 13.05 -2.14 -2.50
N HIS A 29 13.77 -1.80 -1.42
CA HIS A 29 13.42 -2.21 -0.06
C HIS A 29 12.01 -1.74 0.33
N CYS A 30 11.68 -0.48 0.01
CA CYS A 30 10.34 0.07 0.24
C CYS A 30 9.25 -0.68 -0.54
N GLN A 31 9.51 -1.07 -1.78
CA GLN A 31 8.56 -1.79 -2.60
C GLN A 31 8.30 -3.21 -2.07
N GLU A 32 9.37 -3.93 -1.72
CA GLU A 32 9.30 -5.30 -1.16
C GLU A 32 8.54 -5.34 0.17
N HIS A 33 8.64 -4.28 0.98
CA HIS A 33 8.01 -4.21 2.31
C HIS A 33 6.72 -3.36 2.34
N GLN A 34 6.16 -2.99 1.18
CA GLN A 34 4.96 -2.15 1.07
C GLN A 34 5.08 -0.79 1.81
N ALA A 35 6.30 -0.26 1.94
CA ALA A 35 6.64 0.98 2.64
C ALA A 35 6.84 2.19 1.69
N LEU A 36 6.20 2.18 0.51
CA LEU A 36 6.31 3.29 -0.45
C LEU A 36 5.80 4.65 0.09
N ALA A 37 4.85 4.63 1.03
CA ALA A 37 4.39 5.85 1.71
C ALA A 37 5.51 6.51 2.54
N GLU A 38 6.37 5.71 3.16
CA GLU A 38 7.53 6.19 3.90
C GLU A 38 8.61 6.75 2.97
N ALA A 39 8.84 6.13 1.80
CA ALA A 39 9.68 6.72 0.76
C ALA A 39 9.16 8.09 0.32
N ALA A 40 7.85 8.20 0.07
CA ALA A 40 7.22 9.45 -0.33
C ALA A 40 7.38 10.55 0.73
N ALA A 41 7.19 10.23 2.01
CA ALA A 41 7.37 11.18 3.12
C ALA A 41 8.81 11.73 3.17
N ARG A 42 9.81 10.84 3.07
CA ARG A 42 11.23 11.23 3.10
C ARG A 42 11.63 12.12 1.91
N TYR A 43 11.25 11.74 0.68
CA TYR A 43 11.53 12.59 -0.48
C TYR A 43 10.76 13.91 -0.45
N LYS A 44 9.50 13.90 0.02
CA LYS A 44 8.71 15.13 0.19
C LYS A 44 9.42 16.11 1.14
N GLY A 45 9.98 15.62 2.24
CA GLY A 45 10.78 16.42 3.17
C GLY A 45 11.98 17.11 2.51
N MET A 46 12.56 16.50 1.48
CA MET A 46 13.72 17.05 0.76
C MET A 46 13.35 18.03 -0.36
N THR A 47 12.08 18.16 -0.76
CA THR A 47 11.68 19.03 -1.88
C THR A 47 11.89 20.52 -1.64
N GLY A 48 12.02 20.94 -0.38
CA GLY A 48 12.33 22.32 0.00
C GLY A 48 13.83 22.64 0.02
N ASP A 49 14.69 21.63 -0.16
CA ASP A 49 16.14 21.83 -0.20
C ASP A 49 16.57 22.53 -1.50
N ARG A 50 17.48 23.51 -1.40
CA ARG A 50 17.91 24.33 -2.55
C ARG A 50 18.68 23.54 -3.60
N GLU A 51 19.45 22.54 -3.19
CA GLU A 51 20.34 21.77 -4.07
C GLU A 51 19.69 20.45 -4.48
N ARG A 52 18.99 19.82 -3.54
CA ARG A 52 18.39 18.48 -3.69
C ARG A 52 16.92 18.52 -4.06
N GLY A 53 16.26 19.67 -3.98
CA GLY A 53 14.80 19.79 -4.09
C GLY A 53 14.22 19.31 -5.42
N GLU A 54 14.82 19.71 -6.54
CA GLU A 54 14.38 19.27 -7.88
C GLU A 54 14.58 17.76 -8.08
N ALA A 55 15.73 17.23 -7.64
CA ALA A 55 15.99 15.79 -7.68
C ALA A 55 14.98 15.03 -6.80
N ALA A 56 14.69 15.53 -5.60
CA ALA A 56 13.70 14.95 -4.70
C ALA A 56 12.29 14.95 -5.29
N ARG A 57 11.89 16.02 -6.00
CA ARG A 57 10.60 16.09 -6.72
C ARG A 57 10.51 15.02 -7.80
N LYS A 58 11.57 14.83 -8.60
CA LYS A 58 11.63 13.76 -9.60
C LYS A 58 11.50 12.38 -8.97
N ARG A 59 12.19 12.13 -7.85
CA ARG A 59 12.09 10.86 -7.11
C ARG A 59 10.71 10.65 -6.51
N LEU A 60 10.07 11.70 -5.99
CA LEU A 60 8.70 11.63 -5.50
C LEU A 60 7.73 11.21 -6.61
N GLY A 61 7.92 11.74 -7.83
CA GLY A 61 7.19 11.30 -9.03
C GLY A 61 7.41 9.81 -9.33
N ALA A 62 8.65 9.33 -9.24
CA ALA A 62 8.95 7.90 -9.42
C ALA A 62 8.28 7.02 -8.36
N VAL A 63 8.24 7.46 -7.09
CA VAL A 63 7.52 6.75 -6.02
C VAL A 63 6.02 6.67 -6.32
N ALA A 64 5.41 7.75 -6.80
CA ALA A 64 4.01 7.76 -7.18
C ALA A 64 3.72 6.76 -8.33
N LEU A 65 4.58 6.71 -9.35
CA LEU A 65 4.47 5.74 -10.44
C LEU A 65 4.57 4.30 -9.93
N LEU A 66 5.52 4.00 -9.03
CA LEU A 66 5.65 2.67 -8.41
C LEU A 66 4.42 2.29 -7.58
N ALA A 67 3.84 3.25 -6.84
CA ALA A 67 2.63 3.01 -6.07
C ALA A 67 1.44 2.70 -6.99
N MET A 68 1.27 3.45 -8.09
CA MET A 68 0.24 3.18 -9.10
C MET A 68 0.42 1.79 -9.73
N ALA A 69 1.64 1.44 -10.13
CA ALA A 69 1.93 0.11 -10.68
C ALA A 69 1.62 -1.03 -9.69
N THR A 70 1.74 -0.77 -8.38
CA THR A 70 1.38 -1.77 -7.34
C THR A 70 -0.14 -1.97 -7.26
N LEU A 71 -0.93 -0.91 -7.45
CA LEU A 71 -2.39 -0.99 -7.50
C LEU A 71 -2.88 -1.80 -8.70
N ASP A 72 -2.30 -1.57 -9.89
CA ASP A 72 -2.67 -2.29 -11.11
C ASP A 72 -2.36 -3.80 -11.03
N ASN A 73 -1.27 -4.16 -10.33
CA ASN A 73 -0.86 -5.56 -10.15
C ASN A 73 -1.54 -6.27 -8.97
N THR A 74 -2.37 -5.57 -8.19
CA THR A 74 -3.10 -6.22 -7.09
C THR A 74 -4.25 -7.04 -7.68
N PRO A 75 -4.26 -8.38 -7.52
CA PRO A 75 -5.36 -9.19 -8.02
C PRO A 75 -6.66 -8.71 -7.38
N ARG A 76 -7.65 -8.34 -8.21
CA ARG A 76 -9.00 -8.08 -7.71
C ARG A 76 -9.45 -9.36 -7.01
N THR A 77 -9.64 -9.29 -5.69
CA THR A 77 -10.33 -10.34 -4.94
C THR A 77 -11.74 -10.41 -5.50
N VAL A 78 -11.96 -11.26 -6.50
CA VAL A 78 -13.30 -11.62 -6.93
C VAL A 78 -13.94 -12.21 -5.68
N PRO A 79 -15.00 -11.60 -5.12
CA PRO A 79 -15.65 -12.17 -3.95
C PRO A 79 -16.01 -13.60 -4.32
N SER A 80 -15.48 -14.57 -3.57
CA SER A 80 -15.80 -15.97 -3.77
C SER A 80 -17.31 -16.07 -3.72
N ARG A 81 -17.96 -16.42 -4.85
CA ARG A 81 -19.42 -16.60 -4.87
C ARG A 81 -19.72 -17.61 -3.77
N LEU A 82 -20.44 -17.17 -2.73
CA LEU A 82 -20.95 -18.08 -1.71
C LEU A 82 -21.64 -19.24 -2.44
N PRO A 83 -21.28 -20.49 -2.16
CA PRO A 83 -21.90 -21.60 -2.86
C PRO A 83 -23.40 -21.56 -2.60
N ARG A 84 -24.18 -21.77 -3.66
CA ARG A 84 -25.63 -21.48 -3.70
C ARG A 84 -26.40 -22.06 -2.51
N HIS A 85 -25.99 -23.20 -1.96
CA HIS A 85 -26.63 -23.82 -0.81
C HIS A 85 -26.45 -23.03 0.49
N ILE A 86 -25.32 -22.36 0.71
CA ILE A 86 -25.09 -21.50 1.89
C ILE A 86 -25.96 -20.25 1.80
N ALA A 87 -25.99 -19.61 0.63
CA ALA A 87 -26.85 -18.45 0.38
C ALA A 87 -28.34 -18.81 0.57
N LEU A 88 -28.78 -19.96 0.05
CA LEU A 88 -30.16 -20.43 0.22
C LEU A 88 -30.49 -20.72 1.70
N GLY A 89 -29.56 -21.37 2.42
CA GLY A 89 -29.74 -21.70 3.83
C GLY A 89 -29.91 -20.45 4.70
N LEU A 90 -29.09 -19.42 4.48
CA LEU A 90 -29.21 -18.15 5.19
C LEU A 90 -30.54 -17.44 4.89
N SER A 91 -30.99 -17.45 3.64
CA SER A 91 -32.28 -16.87 3.26
C SER A 91 -33.46 -17.60 3.91
N VAL A 92 -33.44 -18.94 3.93
CA VAL A 92 -34.49 -19.74 4.59
C VAL A 92 -34.48 -19.50 6.09
N LEU A 93 -33.30 -19.49 6.72
CA LEU A 93 -33.17 -19.22 8.15
C LEU A 93 -33.76 -17.84 8.50
N PHE A 94 -33.47 -16.82 7.69
CA PHE A 94 -33.97 -15.47 7.91
C PHE A 94 -35.50 -15.39 7.76
N VAL A 95 -36.07 -16.03 6.74
CA VAL A 95 -37.53 -16.07 6.52
C VAL A 95 -38.21 -16.83 7.65
N VAL A 96 -37.68 -17.98 8.07
CA VAL A 96 -38.23 -18.77 9.17
C VAL A 96 -38.15 -18.00 10.48
N GLY A 97 -37.02 -17.36 10.78
CA GLY A 97 -36.85 -16.52 11.97
C GLY A 97 -37.85 -15.35 12.01
N ALA A 98 -38.04 -14.66 10.87
CA ALA A 98 -39.00 -13.57 10.75
C ALA A 98 -40.45 -14.04 10.93
N LEU A 99 -40.82 -15.20 10.38
CA LEU A 99 -42.16 -15.78 10.56
C LEU A 99 -42.42 -16.19 12.02
N ILE A 100 -41.43 -16.78 12.70
CA ILE A 100 -41.53 -17.14 14.12
C ILE A 100 -41.73 -15.87 14.97
N LEU A 101 -40.93 -14.83 14.73
CA LEU A 101 -41.07 -13.54 15.42
C LEU A 101 -42.46 -12.91 15.21
N LEU A 102 -42.97 -12.94 13.97
CA LEU A 102 -44.30 -12.43 13.65
C LEU A 102 -45.41 -13.22 14.33
N SER A 103 -45.25 -14.55 14.50
CA SER A 103 -46.23 -15.40 15.18
C SER A 103 -46.24 -15.27 16.71
N LEU A 104 -45.19 -14.66 17.28
CA LEU A 104 -45.04 -14.44 18.72
C LEU A 104 -45.46 -13.03 19.18
N SER A 105 -45.74 -12.12 18.24
CA SER A 105 -46.26 -10.76 18.48
C SER A 105 -47.78 -10.70 18.31
#